data_AF-A0A6P4Z7P6-F1
#
_entry.id   AF-A0A6P4Z7P6-F1
#
_cell.length_a   1.000
_cell.length_b   1.000
_cell.length_c   1.000
_cell.angle_alpha   90.00
_cell.angle_beta   90.00
_cell.angle_gamma   90.00
#
_symmetry.space_group_name_H-M   'P 1'
#
loop_
_entity.id
_entity.type
_entity.pdbx_description
1 polymer ?
#
loop_
_entity_poly.entity_id
_entity_poly.type
_entity_poly.pdbx_seq_one_letter_code
_entity_poly.pdbx_strand_id
1 'polypeptide(L)'
;MASLNVEYFERKLAGLQNTMDSIQTLSLWIVHHKSSHQQIVQLWMKQLRKSKPPEKLNLMYLCNDVLQNGRRKGATAYNESFKTVLVEAASLTR
;
A
#
# COMPACT_ATOMS: atom_id res chain seq x y z
N MET A 1 19.64 2.95 -7.24
CA MET A 1 18.26 2.81 -6.73
C MET A 1 18.36 2.39 -5.27
N ALA A 2 17.74 3.12 -4.34
CA ALA A 2 17.75 2.72 -2.94
C ALA A 2 16.97 1.41 -2.77
N SER A 3 17.53 0.46 -2.01
CA SER A 3 16.85 -0.78 -1.68
C SER A 3 15.70 -0.52 -0.72
N LEU A 4 14.62 -1.31 -0.83
CA LEU A 4 13.50 -1.26 0.09
C LEU A 4 13.96 -1.65 1.50
N ASN A 5 13.86 -0.75 2.47
CA ASN A 5 13.97 -1.11 3.88
C ASN A 5 12.62 -1.65 4.39
N VAL A 6 12.52 -2.97 4.48
CA VAL A 6 11.30 -3.70 4.85
C VAL A 6 10.80 -3.30 6.24
N GLU A 7 11.68 -3.26 7.23
CA GLU A 7 11.29 -2.97 8.61
C GLU A 7 10.75 -1.54 8.76
N TYR A 8 11.41 -0.58 8.11
CA TYR A 8 10.92 0.80 8.07
C TYR A 8 9.52 0.88 7.43
N PHE A 9 9.32 0.17 6.32
CA PHE A 9 8.03 0.18 5.63
C PHE A 9 6.92 -0.49 6.46
N GLU A 10 7.20 -1.62 7.12
CA GLU A 10 6.25 -2.27 8.03
C GLU A 10 5.85 -1.34 9.19
N ARG A 11 6.80 -0.59 9.77
CA ARG A 11 6.50 0.43 10.79
C ARG A 11 5.61 1.54 10.25
N LYS A 12 5.85 2.01 9.02
CA LYS A 12 5.02 3.03 8.36
C LYS A 12 3.61 2.53 8.06
N LEU A 13 3.45 1.29 7.64
CA LEU A 13 2.13 0.67 7.44
C LEU A 13 1.36 0.54 8.76
N ALA A 14 2.02 0.10 9.83
CA ALA A 14 1.40 -0.03 11.15
C ALA A 14 1.03 1.33 11.76
N GLY A 15 1.80 2.39 11.48
CA GLY A 15 1.55 3.75 11.94
C GLY A 15 0.70 4.60 11.00
N LEU A 16 0.03 4.01 10.01
CA LEU A 16 -0.77 4.75 9.03
C LEU A 16 -1.99 5.40 9.69
N GLN A 17 -2.10 6.72 9.56
CA GLN A 17 -3.20 7.49 10.15
C GLN A 17 -4.31 7.74 9.13
N ASN A 18 -5.53 7.94 9.62
CA ASN A 18 -6.68 8.32 8.79
C ASN A 18 -6.66 9.82 8.45
N THR A 19 -5.55 10.29 7.87
CA THR A 19 -5.39 11.67 7.41
C THR A 19 -4.85 11.67 5.99
N MET A 20 -5.27 12.65 5.20
CA MET A 20 -4.84 12.78 3.80
C MET A 20 -3.32 12.87 3.70
N ASP A 21 -2.68 13.66 4.56
CA ASP A 21 -1.24 13.85 4.58
C ASP A 21 -0.47 12.54 4.86
N SER A 22 -0.90 11.75 5.85
CA SER A 22 -0.28 10.45 6.17
C SER A 22 -0.36 9.48 5.00
N ILE A 23 -1.54 9.38 4.37
CA ILE A 23 -1.81 8.48 3.25
C ILE A 23 -1.03 8.92 2.00
N GLN A 24 -1.09 10.19 1.62
CA GLN A 24 -0.43 10.71 0.43
C GLN A 24 1.09 10.64 0.55
N THR A 25 1.65 10.97 1.71
CA THR A 25 3.09 10.90 1.96
C THR A 25 3.61 9.47 1.76
N LEU A 26 2.92 8.48 2.34
CA LEU A 26 3.32 7.07 2.18
C LEU A 26 3.09 6.57 0.75
N SER A 27 1.98 6.95 0.13
CA SER A 27 1.67 6.61 -1.27
C SER A 27 2.72 7.10 -2.25
N LEU A 28 3.17 8.36 -2.10
CA LEU A 28 4.23 8.94 -2.92
C LEU A 28 5.54 8.16 -2.78
N TRP A 29 5.89 7.77 -1.55
CA TRP A 29 7.06 6.94 -1.30
C TRP A 29 6.95 5.55 -1.96
N ILE A 30 5.78 4.91 -1.87
CA ILE A 30 5.49 3.62 -2.52
C ILE A 30 5.64 3.72 -4.04
N VAL A 31 5.05 4.76 -4.64
CA VAL A 31 5.12 4.99 -6.10
C VAL A 31 6.56 5.23 -6.55
N HIS A 32 7.39 5.89 -5.73
CA HIS A 32 8.82 6.04 -6.01
C HIS A 32 9.57 4.69 -6.01
N HIS A 33 9.21 3.77 -5.11
CA HIS A 33 9.79 2.43 -4.99
C HIS A 33 9.15 1.39 -5.92
N LYS A 34 8.67 1.81 -7.10
CA LYS A 34 7.94 0.95 -8.05
C LYS A 34 8.69 -0.29 -8.53
N SER A 35 10.02 -0.34 -8.44
CA SER A 35 10.79 -1.56 -8.74
C SER A 35 10.54 -2.68 -7.74
N SER A 36 10.10 -2.36 -6.52
CA SER A 36 9.81 -3.31 -5.44
C SER A 36 8.30 -3.56 -5.27
N HIS A 37 7.53 -3.37 -6.34
CA HIS A 37 6.06 -3.37 -6.28
C HIS A 37 5.48 -4.67 -5.70
N GLN A 38 5.99 -5.84 -6.08
CA GLN A 38 5.51 -7.14 -5.58
C GLN A 38 5.71 -7.25 -4.06
N GLN A 39 6.91 -6.90 -3.59
CA GLN A 39 7.26 -6.97 -2.18
C GLN A 39 6.42 -6.00 -1.34
N ILE A 40 6.20 -4.77 -1.84
CA ILE A 40 5.34 -3.79 -1.18
C ILE A 40 3.90 -4.30 -1.06
N VAL A 41 3.33 -4.88 -2.12
CA VAL A 41 1.97 -5.42 -2.09
C VAL A 41 1.85 -6.60 -1.11
N GLN A 42 2.88 -7.46 -1.03
CA GLN A 42 2.93 -8.54 -0.05
C GLN A 42 2.94 -8.01 1.40
N LEU A 43 3.76 -7.00 1.69
CA LEU A 43 3.84 -6.39 3.02
C LEU A 43 2.55 -5.66 3.39
N TRP A 44 1.93 -4.96 2.44
CA TRP A 44 0.61 -4.34 2.62
C TRP A 44 -0.46 -5.38 2.96
N MET A 45 -0.51 -6.50 2.23
CA MET A 45 -1.50 -7.56 2.48
C MET A 45 -1.26 -8.24 3.84
N LYS A 46 0.01 -8.48 4.21
CA LYS A 46 0.39 -8.99 5.53
C LYS A 46 -0.09 -8.04 6.65
N GLN A 47 0.06 -6.73 6.47
CA GLN A 47 -0.47 -5.75 7.42
C GLN A 47 -2.00 -5.77 7.48
N LEU A 48 -2.67 -5.81 6.33
CA LEU A 48 -4.14 -5.82 6.25
C LEU A 48 -4.75 -7.01 7.01
N ARG A 49 -4.16 -8.20 6.88
CA ARG A 49 -4.64 -9.42 7.57
C ARG A 49 -4.57 -9.33 9.10
N LYS A 50 -3.58 -8.63 9.66
CA LYS A 50 -3.40 -8.48 11.13
C LYS A 50 -4.07 -7.24 11.72
N SER A 51 -4.54 -6.31 10.89
CA SER A 51 -5.09 -5.02 11.33
C SER A 51 -6.56 -5.09 11.76
N LYS A 52 -6.96 -4.15 12.62
CA LYS A 52 -8.37 -3.99 13.05
C LYS A 52 -9.21 -3.27 11.98
N PRO A 53 -10.55 -3.35 11.99
CA PRO A 53 -11.38 -2.77 10.94
C PRO A 53 -11.09 -1.30 10.55
N PRO A 54 -10.87 -0.36 11.50
CA PRO A 54 -10.52 1.02 11.14
C PRO A 54 -9.18 1.15 10.41
N GLU A 55 -8.18 0.37 10.83
CA GLU A 55 -6.85 0.35 10.20
C GLU A 55 -6.91 -0.27 8.80
N LYS A 56 -7.72 -1.33 8.63
CA LYS A 56 -7.94 -1.95 7.31
C LYS A 56 -8.49 -0.94 6.31
N LEU A 57 -9.42 -0.08 6.74
CA LEU A 57 -9.95 0.97 5.89
C LEU A 57 -8.86 1.98 5.46
N ASN A 58 -7.99 2.40 6.39
CA ASN A 58 -6.86 3.28 6.06
C ASN A 58 -5.93 2.64 5.03
N LEU A 59 -5.64 1.34 5.17
CA LEU A 59 -4.81 0.59 4.23
C LEU A 59 -5.47 0.47 2.84
N MET A 60 -6.80 0.37 2.78
CA MET A 60 -7.55 0.41 1.52
C MET A 60 -7.48 1.79 0.87
N TYR A 61 -7.54 2.88 1.64
CA TYR A 61 -7.33 4.24 1.12
C TYR A 61 -5.92 4.43 0.58
N LEU A 62 -4.90 3.88 1.25
CA LEU A 62 -3.52 3.86 0.74
C LEU A 62 -3.42 3.11 -0.59
N CYS A 63 -4.01 1.91 -0.69
CA CYS A 63 -4.01 1.13 -1.93
C CYS A 63 -4.64 1.94 -3.08
N ASN A 64 -5.80 2.56 -2.82
CA ASN A 64 -6.48 3.39 -3.80
C ASN A 64 -5.60 4.57 -4.26
N ASP A 65 -4.98 5.31 -3.33
CA ASP A 65 -4.13 6.45 -3.68
C ASP A 65 -2.88 6.02 -4.47
N VAL A 66 -2.27 4.88 -4.13
CA VAL A 66 -1.12 4.30 -4.86
C VAL A 66 -1.50 3.95 -6.31
N LEU A 67 -2.66 3.31 -6.53
CA LEU A 67 -3.11 2.94 -7.87
C LEU A 67 -3.40 4.19 -8.73
N GLN A 68 -4.06 5.19 -8.14
CA GLN A 68 -4.38 6.44 -8.83
C GLN A 68 -3.13 7.26 -9.18
N ASN A 69 -2.21 7.44 -8.22
CA ASN A 69 -0.96 8.16 -8.44
C ASN A 69 0.03 7.37 -9.29
N GLY A 70 0.03 6.04 -9.17
CA GLY A 70 0.86 5.15 -9.97
C GLY A 70 0.56 5.27 -11.47
N ARG A 71 -0.71 5.44 -11.86
CA ARG A 71 -1.09 5.70 -13.27
C ARG A 71 -0.48 7.00 -13.80
N ARG A 72 -0.47 8.08 -13.01
CA ARG A 72 0.08 9.39 -13.42
C ARG A 72 1.61 9.40 -13.48
N LYS A 73 2.27 8.63 -12.62
CA LYS A 73 3.74 8.64 -12.45
C LYS A 73 4.47 7.44 -13.10
N GLY A 74 3.78 6.67 -13.95
CA GLY A 74 4.37 5.53 -14.66
C GLY A 74 4.79 4.38 -13.75
N ALA A 75 4.02 4.11 -12.69
CA ALA A 75 4.16 2.96 -11.80
C ALA A 75 3.00 1.96 -12.01
N THR A 76 2.70 1.66 -13.27
CA THR A 76 1.57 0.80 -13.68
C THR A 76 1.71 -0.65 -13.22
N ALA A 77 2.92 -1.11 -12.88
CA ALA A 77 3.16 -2.45 -12.32
C ALA A 77 2.40 -2.73 -11.01
N TYR A 78 2.04 -1.68 -10.26
CA TYR A 78 1.17 -1.81 -9.09
C TYR A 78 -0.23 -2.29 -9.45
N ASN A 79 -0.76 -1.94 -10.62
CA ASN A 79 -2.10 -2.40 -11.04
C ASN A 79 -2.15 -3.93 -11.11
N GLU A 80 -1.21 -4.54 -11.82
CA GLU A 80 -1.13 -5.99 -11.94
C GLU A 80 -0.87 -6.66 -10.59
N SER A 81 -0.04 -6.05 -9.75
CA SER A 81 0.30 -6.61 -8.44
C SER A 81 -0.89 -6.60 -7.48
N PHE A 82 -1.56 -5.45 -7.34
CA PHE A 82 -2.73 -5.33 -6.48
C PHE A 82 -3.91 -6.15 -7.00
N LYS A 83 -4.08 -6.29 -8.32
CA LYS A 83 -5.15 -7.11 -8.92
C LYS A 83 -5.15 -8.55 -8.38
N THR A 84 -3.98 -9.12 -8.08
CA THR A 84 -3.87 -10.49 -7.55
C THR A 84 -4.37 -10.64 -6.10
N VAL A 85 -4.40 -9.55 -5.32
CA VAL A 85 -4.74 -9.60 -3.88
C VAL A 85 -6.03 -8.85 -3.54
N LEU A 86 -6.52 -7.96 -4.42
CA LEU A 86 -7.64 -7.05 -4.11
C LEU A 86 -8.95 -7.76 -3.79
N VAL A 87 -9.25 -8.89 -4.44
CA VAL A 87 -10.46 -9.67 -4.15
C VAL A 87 -10.44 -10.21 -2.73
N GLU A 88 -9.31 -10.78 -2.31
CA GLU A 88 -9.12 -11.26 -0.93
C GLU A 88 -9.15 -10.07 0.05
N ALA A 89 -8.43 -8.98 -0.26
CA ALA A 89 -8.39 -7.79 0.58
C ALA A 89 -9.78 -7.21 0.84
N ALA A 90 -10.62 -7.11 -0.19
CA ALA A 90 -11.99 -6.62 -0.07
C ALA A 90 -12.88 -7.51 0.81
N SER A 91 -12.61 -8.81 0.88
CA SER A 91 -13.31 -9.73 1.78
C SER A 91 -12.91 -9.54 3.25
N LEU A 92 -11.69 -9.06 3.52
CA LEU A 92 -11.18 -8.81 4.87
C LEU A 92 -11.67 -7.50 5.48
N THR A 93 -12.24 -6.61 4.66
CA THR A 93 -12.70 -5.27 5.04
C THR A 93 -14.23 -5.15 5.13
N ARG A 94 -14.96 -6.25 4.93
CA ARG A 94 -16.40 -6.35 5.20
C ARG A 94 -16.62 -6.70 6.67
#